data_AF-A0A2P6Q8D4-F1
#
_entry.id   AF-A0A2P6Q8D4-F1
#
_cell.length_a   1.000
_cell.length_b   1.000
_cell.length_c   1.000
_cell.angle_alpha   90.00
_cell.angle_beta   90.00
_cell.angle_gamma   90.00
#
_symmetry.space_group_name_H-M   'P 1'
#
loop_
_entity.id
_entity.type
_entity.pdbx_description
1 polymer ?
#
loop_
_entity_poly.entity_id
_entity_poly.type
_entity_poly.pdbx_seq_one_letter_code
_entity_poly.pdbx_strand_id
1 'polypeptide(L)' 'MAQEKRIVHYSSSQKILLVGEGDFSFAACLATAFDSAANIVATSLNSRGNINIDQYTSIFKYVICSLVI' A
#
# COMPACT_ATOMS: atom_id res chain seq x y z
N MET A 1 -0.15 -17.42 15.69
CA MET A 1 -1.00 -17.04 14.54
C MET A 1 -1.24 -15.54 14.65
N ALA A 2 -0.91 -14.75 13.63
CA ALA A 2 -1.17 -13.31 13.68
C ALA A 2 -2.69 -13.07 13.74
N GLN A 3 -3.14 -12.24 14.67
CA GLN A 3 -4.56 -11.92 14.82
C GLN A 3 -5.00 -10.99 13.68
N GLU A 4 -6.15 -11.30 13.07
CA GLU A 4 -6.73 -10.47 12.01
C GLU A 4 -7.03 -9.06 12.54
N LYS A 5 -6.44 -8.04 11.91
CA LYS A 5 -6.74 -6.63 12.19
C LYS A 5 -7.83 -6.16 11.23
N ARG A 6 -8.85 -5.47 11.72
CA ARG A 6 -9.94 -4.91 10.90
C ARG A 6 -10.05 -3.41 11.13
N ILE A 7 -10.19 -2.66 10.04
CA ILE A 7 -10.35 -1.22 10.03
C ILE A 7 -11.57 -0.91 9.19
N VAL A 8 -12.63 -0.43 9.83
CA VAL A 8 -13.92 -0.14 9.17
C VAL A 8 -14.41 -1.38 8.39
N HIS A 9 -14.25 -1.40 7.06
CA HIS A 9 -14.66 -2.49 6.17
C HIS A 9 -13.50 -3.35 5.66
N TYR A 10 -12.27 -3.02 6.00
CA TYR A 10 -11.06 -3.71 5.53
C TYR A 10 -10.53 -4.67 6.59
N SER A 11 -10.05 -5.83 6.16
CA SER A 11 -9.34 -6.78 7.00
C SER A 11 -7.90 -6.97 6.52
N SER A 12 -6.97 -7.18 7.45
CA SER A 12 -5.58 -7.53 7.15
C SER A 12 -5.43 -8.84 6.38
N SER A 13 -6.45 -9.70 6.40
CA SER A 13 -6.49 -10.98 5.66
C SER A 13 -6.96 -10.81 4.21
N GLN A 14 -7.59 -9.69 3.88
CA GLN A 14 -8.11 -9.42 2.53
C GLN A 14 -7.02 -8.90 1.62
N LYS A 15 -7.09 -9.27 0.34
CA LYS A 15 -6.26 -8.69 -0.72
C LYS A 15 -6.95 -7.42 -1.23
N ILE A 16 -6.25 -6.29 -1.15
CA ILE A 16 -6.79 -4.96 -1.43
C ILE A 16 -5.98 -4.35 -2.58
N LEU A 17 -6.67 -3.98 -3.66
CA LEU A 17 -6.09 -3.28 -4.80
C LEU A 17 -6.64 -1.86 -4.85
N LEU A 18 -5.75 -0.87 -4.82
CA LEU A 18 -6.06 0.55 -4.93
C LEU A 18 -5.65 1.00 -6.33
N VAL A 19 -6.59 1.57 -7.09
CA VAL A 19 -6.39 1.96 -8.49
C VAL A 19 -6.54 3.47 -8.63
N GLY A 20 -5.56 4.11 -9.27
CA GLY A 20 -5.49 5.58 -9.33
C GLY A 20 -5.16 6.22 -7.98
N GLU A 21 -4.52 5.49 -7.08
CA GLU A 21 -4.03 5.97 -5.79
C GLU A 21 -2.88 6.95 -6.09
N GLY A 22 -3.15 8.25 -6.03
CA GLY A 22 -2.25 9.30 -6.50
C GLY A 22 -0.86 9.25 -5.87
N ASP A 23 -0.80 9.51 -4.55
CA ASP A 23 0.43 9.73 -3.76
C ASP A 23 0.75 8.59 -2.76
N PHE A 24 -0.01 7.50 -2.79
CA PHE A 24 0.09 6.32 -1.94
C PHE A 24 -0.27 6.54 -0.46
N SER A 25 -0.84 7.69 -0.10
CA SER A 25 -1.15 8.06 1.30
C SER A 25 -2.27 7.22 1.93
N PHE A 26 -3.26 6.79 1.16
CA PHE A 26 -4.32 5.92 1.67
C PHE A 26 -3.81 4.50 1.89
N ALA A 27 -3.04 3.99 0.92
CA ALA A 27 -2.39 2.69 1.02
C ALA A 27 -1.44 2.60 2.23
N ALA A 28 -0.71 3.68 2.50
CA ALA A 28 0.16 3.85 3.64
C ALA A 28 -0.55 3.77 4.99
N CYS A 29 -1.66 4.51 5.12
CA CYS A 29 -2.48 4.49 6.32
C CYS A 29 -2.99 3.08 6.61
N LEU A 30 -3.42 2.38 5.56
CA LEU A 30 -3.94 1.03 5.66
C LEU A 30 -2.85 0.02 6.05
N ALA A 31 -1.67 0.12 5.45
CA ALA A 31 -0.52 -0.72 5.79
C ALA A 31 -0.05 -0.49 7.23
N THR A 32 -0.03 0.75 7.70
CA THR A 32 0.34 1.11 9.07
C THR A 32 -0.66 0.54 10.07
N ALA A 33 -1.96 0.68 9.77
CA ALA A 33 -3.01 0.23 10.68
C ALA A 33 -3.18 -1.29 10.68
N PHE A 34 -2.80 -1.98 9.60
CA PHE A 34 -2.63 -3.43 9.58
C PHE A 34 -1.27 -3.90 10.07
N ASP A 35 -0.32 -2.99 10.28
CA ASP A 35 1.07 -3.29 10.66
C ASP A 35 1.72 -4.26 9.64
N SER A 36 1.25 -4.19 8.40
CA SER A 36 1.66 -5.03 7.27
C SER A 36 1.08 -4.50 5.97
N ALA A 37 1.90 -4.47 4.93
CA ALA A 37 1.49 -4.18 3.55
C ALA A 37 1.33 -5.44 2.68
N ALA A 38 1.50 -6.64 3.25
CA ALA A 38 1.63 -7.88 2.46
C ALA A 38 0.43 -8.18 1.54
N ASN A 39 -0.75 -7.66 1.88
CA ASN A 39 -1.99 -7.88 1.14
C ASN A 39 -2.54 -6.61 0.46
N ILE A 40 -1.75 -5.53 0.37
CA ILE A 40 -2.15 -4.25 -0.21
C ILE A 40 -1.31 -3.97 -1.45
N VAL A 41 -1.98 -3.70 -2.57
CA VAL A 41 -1.37 -3.28 -3.83
C VAL A 41 -1.98 -1.93 -4.20
N ALA A 42 -1.17 -0.92 -4.48
CA ALA A 42 -1.65 0.39 -4.92
C ALA A 42 -1.03 0.75 -6.27
N THR A 43 -1.83 1.36 -7.14
CA THR A 43 -1.45 1.72 -8.51
C THR A 43 -1.87 3.15 -8.78
N SER A 44 -1.02 3.91 -9.46
CA SER A 44 -1.23 5.32 -9.83
C SER A 44 -0.96 5.49 -11.32
N LEU A 45 -1.68 6.39 -11.99
CA LEU A 45 -1.45 6.74 -13.40
C LEU A 45 -0.28 7.73 -13.57
N ASN A 46 0.60 7.90 -12.57
CA ASN A 46 1.67 8.88 -12.64
C ASN A 46 2.70 8.50 -13.74
N SER A 47 2.59 9.16 -14.89
CA SER A 47 3.49 9.04 -16.02
C SER A 47 4.84 9.67 -15.65
N ARG A 48 5.79 8.84 -15.19
CA ARG A 48 7.21 9.16 -15.02
C ARG A 48 7.50 10.34 -14.08
N GLY A 49 7.99 10.03 -12.89
CA GLY A 49 8.73 11.02 -12.11
C GLY A 49 8.95 10.57 -10.68
N ASN A 50 10.07 9.89 -10.45
CA ASN A 50 10.83 9.88 -9.20
C ASN A 50 9.99 10.04 -7.93
N ILE A 51 9.16 9.03 -7.64
CA ILE A 51 8.75 8.71 -6.27
C ILE A 51 10.04 8.49 -5.49
N ASN A 52 10.43 9.48 -4.68
CA ASN A 52 11.65 9.44 -3.89
C ASN A 52 11.44 8.41 -2.77
N ILE A 53 11.79 7.16 -3.09
CA ILE A 53 11.55 5.97 -2.27
C ILE A 53 12.22 6.09 -0.90
N ASP A 54 13.25 6.93 -0.78
CA ASP A 54 13.97 7.18 0.47
C ASP A 54 13.10 7.89 1.51
N GLN A 55 12.05 8.61 1.09
CA GLN A 55 11.12 9.30 1.98
C GLN A 55 10.01 8.39 2.52
N TYR A 56 9.79 7.26 1.86
CA TYR A 56 8.72 6.31 2.15
C TYR A 56 9.37 5.01 2.66
N THR A 57 9.64 4.98 3.97
CA THR A 57 10.28 3.89 4.74
C THR A 57 9.83 2.47 4.35
N SER A 58 10.65 1.45 4.65
CA SER A 58 10.58 0.01 4.28
C SER A 58 9.22 -0.66 3.97
N ILE A 59 8.11 -0.20 4.54
CA ILE A 59 6.75 -0.69 4.30
C ILE A 59 6.21 -0.21 2.93
N PHE A 60 6.55 1.02 2.54
CA PHE A 60 6.01 1.68 1.37
C PHE A 60 6.69 1.27 0.06
N LYS A 61 7.91 0.71 0.13
CA LYS A 61 8.59 0.13 -1.03
C LYS A 61 7.75 -0.96 -1.72
N TYR A 62 6.96 -1.72 -0.96
CA TYR A 62 6.09 -2.78 -1.49
C TYR A 62 4.79 -2.25 -2.11
N VAL A 63 4.25 -1.16 -1.57
CA VAL A 63 3.01 -0.53 -2.04
C VAL A 63 3.22 0.19 -3.37
N ILE A 64 4.38 0.81 -3.54
CA ILE A 64 4.69 1.68 -4.68
C ILE A 64 5.21 0.89 -5.90
N CYS A 65 5.73 -0.33 -5.69
CA CYS A 65 6.51 -1.05 -6.71
C CYS A 65 5.75 -2.13 -7.50
N SER A 66 4.42 -2.23 -7.40
CA SER A 66 3.64 -3.23 -8.18
C SER A 66 3.25 -2.76 -9.59
N LEU A 67 3.91 -1.75 -10.15
CA LEU A 67 3.84 -1.44 -11.57
C LEU A 67 5.17 -1.72 -12.27
N VAL A 68 5.52 -3.00 -12.41
CA VAL A 68 5.97 -3.56 -13.69
C VAL A 68 5.33 -4.94 -13.76
N ILE A 69 4.72 -5.24 -14.90
CA ILE A 69 4.24 -6.57 -15.28
C ILE A 69 5.33 -7.62 -15.05
#